data_AF-A0A923CRM0-F1
#
_entry.id   AF-A0A923CRM0-F1
#
_cell.length_a   1.000
_cell.length_b   1.000
_cell.length_c   1.000
_cell.angle_alpha   90.00
_cell.angle_beta   90.00
_cell.angle_gamma   90.00
#
_symmetry.space_group_name_H-M   'P 1'
#
loop_
_entity.id
_entity.type
_entity.pdbx_description
1 polymer ?
#
loop_
_entity_poly.entity_id
_entity_poly.type
_entity_poly.pdbx_seq_one_letter_code
_entity_poly.pdbx_strand_id
1 'polypeptide(L)'
;MSHSTTSFPIKALFLVTLFALTIQLSCSYADQIQKPEVNNHRVFFAKEPIFNSQIYVSESGMQHDRTVVLIHGVSEKASDDWKNVVDIVDDSFHVITFDLPGFGRSEKKDLIYSIEKYSSFLNWFIGTYTKKPISIVGHSLGGAISLYYAGTYPKGLDRLIIVDVPGILHRSAYFNSFVRLSPSAKNNSSNSPLNFLENVAGTSIKNVDSILMPDNFKEFLNSDIIQNKTKEKDARTVAGISLLDTDYSEIIANISTPTNIIWGENDSIAPIRTGRLLSGSIPISTLSIIPNGSHSPMFTEPAEFNKILLSCLNGSTSIAIKDAPGDRQIEKQIVLNDEKDILLNGTYGKILIKNCERIKLLNATVEQMIIENSEVTIENSVIHSYTYALNAIDSIITITGSSIKGENAIIVNNCELDIAGGKIQGINSAIQSLYNTRILFSVCKVKSMLTDRYFHEILNVYINEPI
;
A
#
# COMPACT_ATOMS: atom_id res chain seq x y z
N MET A 1 53.27 20.63 79.40
CA MET A 1 52.38 19.49 79.74
C MET A 1 51.13 20.09 80.34
N SER A 2 49.89 19.81 79.92
CA SER A 2 49.36 18.71 79.13
C SER A 2 48.01 19.12 78.50
N HIS A 3 47.64 18.38 77.46
CA HIS A 3 46.64 18.66 76.44
C HIS A 3 45.18 18.84 76.88
N SER A 4 44.50 19.69 76.10
CA SER A 4 43.06 19.81 75.94
C SER A 4 42.47 18.63 75.14
N THR A 5 41.37 18.07 75.60
CA THR A 5 40.42 17.34 74.75
C THR A 5 38.98 17.69 75.15
N THR A 6 38.26 18.29 74.21
CA THR A 6 36.86 18.69 74.26
C THR A 6 35.95 17.50 74.00
N SER A 7 35.02 17.21 74.91
CA SER A 7 33.99 16.18 74.75
C SER A 7 32.83 16.68 73.87
N PHE A 8 32.59 16.04 72.73
CA PHE A 8 31.37 16.22 71.93
C PHE A 8 30.17 15.51 72.57
N PRO A 9 28.96 16.08 72.55
CA PRO A 9 27.79 15.47 73.19
C PRO A 9 27.19 14.35 72.32
N ILE A 10 27.26 13.12 72.84
CA ILE A 10 26.76 11.85 72.24
C ILE A 10 25.25 11.89 71.89
N LYS A 11 24.49 12.88 72.39
CA LYS A 11 23.04 13.00 72.11
C LYS A 11 22.71 13.51 70.71
N ALA A 12 23.59 14.26 70.04
CA ALA A 12 23.34 14.74 68.68
C ALA A 12 23.50 13.63 67.62
N LEU A 13 24.38 12.65 67.87
CA LEU A 13 24.67 11.58 66.91
C LEU A 13 23.54 10.53 66.83
N PHE A 14 22.80 10.31 67.92
CA PHE A 14 21.68 9.36 67.97
C PHE A 14 20.42 9.88 67.25
N LEU A 15 20.16 11.19 67.28
CA LEU A 15 19.01 11.79 66.60
C LEU A 15 19.21 11.85 65.07
N VAL A 16 20.44 12.08 64.61
CA VAL A 16 20.77 12.09 63.17
C VAL A 16 20.71 10.68 62.58
N THR A 17 21.15 9.65 63.30
CA THR A 17 21.05 8.26 62.82
C THR A 17 19.62 7.73 62.84
N LEU A 18 18.79 8.09 63.84
CA LEU A 18 17.37 7.70 63.84
C LEU A 18 16.60 8.35 62.68
N PHE A 19 16.89 9.63 62.37
CA PHE A 19 16.25 10.35 61.27
C PHE A 19 16.70 9.83 59.89
N ALA A 20 17.98 9.50 59.73
CA ALA A 20 18.51 8.88 58.51
C ALA A 20 17.93 7.47 58.28
N LEU A 21 17.73 6.68 59.34
CA LEU A 21 17.12 5.36 59.25
C LEU A 21 15.63 5.45 58.90
N THR A 22 14.88 6.42 59.44
CA THR A 22 13.48 6.65 59.06
C THR A 22 13.32 7.15 57.63
N ILE A 23 14.26 7.98 57.13
CA ILE A 23 14.27 8.41 55.73
C ILE A 23 14.60 7.22 54.81
N GLN A 24 15.62 6.41 55.13
CA GLN A 24 15.94 5.20 54.36
C GLN A 24 14.80 4.17 54.36
N LEU A 25 14.11 3.97 55.48
CA LEU A 25 12.94 3.10 55.55
C LEU A 25 11.76 3.68 54.76
N SER A 26 11.55 5.01 54.79
CA SER A 26 10.50 5.66 53.98
C SER A 26 10.81 5.67 52.48
N CYS A 27 12.08 5.81 52.06
CA CYS A 27 12.51 5.67 50.67
C CYS A 27 12.42 4.20 50.22
N SER A 28 12.85 3.25 51.06
CA SER A 28 12.73 1.81 50.78
C SER A 28 11.28 1.33 50.68
N TYR A 29 10.34 1.95 51.41
CA TYR A 29 8.91 1.63 51.33
C TYR A 29 8.21 2.35 50.18
N ALA A 30 8.66 3.57 49.83
CA ALA A 30 8.16 4.30 48.67
C ALA A 30 8.59 3.65 47.34
N ASP A 31 9.75 2.98 47.30
CA ASP A 31 10.23 2.20 46.15
C ASP A 31 9.63 0.78 46.08
N GLN A 32 8.86 0.35 47.08
CA GLN A 32 8.20 -0.97 47.14
C GLN A 32 6.67 -0.91 47.04
N ILE A 33 6.09 0.26 46.75
CA ILE A 33 4.76 0.28 46.15
C ILE A 33 4.95 -0.26 44.73
N GLN A 34 4.74 -1.58 44.56
CA GLN A 34 4.36 -2.13 43.26
C GLN A 34 3.30 -1.17 42.72
N LYS A 35 3.66 -0.38 41.70
CA LYS A 35 2.66 0.25 40.85
C LYS A 35 1.68 -0.86 40.54
N PRO A 36 0.36 -0.66 40.73
CA PRO A 36 -0.61 -1.70 40.38
C PRO A 36 -0.23 -2.19 38.99
N GLU A 37 -0.12 -3.50 38.79
CA GLU A 37 -0.02 -4.07 37.45
C GLU A 37 -1.22 -3.53 36.69
N VAL A 38 -1.03 -2.41 36.00
CA VAL A 38 -1.95 -1.97 34.97
C VAL A 38 -1.84 -3.14 34.01
N ASN A 39 -2.93 -3.88 33.89
CA ASN A 39 -3.03 -4.95 32.91
C ASN A 39 -2.94 -4.21 31.57
N ASN A 40 -1.72 -4.05 31.06
CA ASN A 40 -1.40 -3.25 29.87
C ASN A 40 -1.99 -3.88 28.62
N HIS A 41 -2.58 -5.06 28.75
CA HIS A 41 -3.25 -5.80 27.71
C HIS A 41 -4.70 -6.10 28.10
N ARG A 42 -5.62 -5.93 27.16
CA ARG A 42 -7.04 -6.19 27.33
C ARG A 42 -7.60 -6.90 26.10
N VAL A 43 -8.33 -7.99 26.32
CA VAL A 43 -9.06 -8.69 25.24
C VAL A 43 -10.54 -8.73 25.54
N PHE A 44 -11.36 -8.59 24.50
CA PHE A 44 -12.82 -8.69 24.64
C PHE A 44 -13.47 -9.01 23.30
N PHE A 45 -14.72 -9.45 23.39
CA PHE A 45 -15.60 -9.58 22.22
C PHE A 45 -16.60 -8.43 22.21
N ALA A 46 -16.89 -7.91 21.03
CA ALA A 46 -17.88 -6.87 20.84
C ALA A 46 -18.84 -7.21 19.70
N LYS A 47 -20.08 -6.74 19.80
CA LYS A 47 -21.04 -6.86 18.69
C LYS A 47 -20.91 -5.63 17.79
N GLU A 48 -20.70 -5.85 16.51
CA GLU A 48 -20.60 -4.79 15.51
C GLU A 48 -21.87 -4.74 14.63
N PRO A 49 -22.33 -3.55 14.20
CA PRO A 49 -23.61 -3.39 13.53
C PRO A 49 -23.58 -3.57 12.01
N ILE A 50 -22.41 -3.57 11.36
CA ILE A 50 -22.27 -3.51 9.90
C ILE A 50 -22.42 -4.90 9.27
N PHE A 51 -21.79 -5.92 9.87
CA PHE A 51 -22.00 -7.32 9.53
C PHE A 51 -22.93 -8.03 10.52
N ASN A 52 -23.42 -7.32 11.56
CA ASN A 52 -24.18 -7.88 12.67
C ASN A 52 -23.43 -9.07 13.30
N SER A 53 -22.13 -8.94 13.47
CA SER A 53 -21.18 -10.00 13.84
C SER A 53 -20.61 -9.77 15.25
N GLN A 54 -20.17 -10.83 15.91
CA GLN A 54 -19.29 -10.71 17.07
C GLN A 54 -17.82 -10.63 16.61
N ILE A 55 -17.10 -9.60 17.04
CA ILE A 55 -15.69 -9.39 16.73
C ILE A 55 -14.80 -9.61 17.95
N TYR A 56 -13.61 -10.15 17.73
CA TYR A 56 -12.53 -10.21 18.72
C TYR A 56 -11.67 -8.94 18.65
N VAL A 57 -11.35 -8.37 19.81
CA VAL A 57 -10.51 -7.18 19.96
C VAL A 57 -9.44 -7.42 21.02
N SER A 58 -8.22 -6.98 20.73
CA SER A 58 -7.10 -6.93 21.68
C SER A 58 -6.50 -5.52 21.70
N GLU A 59 -6.23 -5.02 22.90
CA GLU A 59 -5.52 -3.77 23.15
C GLU A 59 -4.23 -4.07 23.92
N SER A 60 -3.13 -3.39 23.58
CA SER A 60 -1.89 -3.35 24.36
C SER A 60 -1.39 -1.92 24.51
N GLY A 61 -0.49 -1.65 25.45
CA GLY A 61 0.09 -0.31 25.64
C GLY A 61 -0.93 0.76 26.02
N MET A 62 -2.00 0.38 26.73
CA MET A 62 -3.15 1.24 27.06
C MET A 62 -2.82 2.52 27.85
N GLN A 63 -1.62 2.59 28.41
CA GLN A 63 -1.09 3.77 29.11
C GLN A 63 -0.67 4.92 28.18
N HIS A 64 -0.54 4.67 26.87
CA HIS A 64 -0.06 5.65 25.91
C HIS A 64 -1.21 6.42 25.25
N ASP A 65 -1.02 7.72 25.03
CA ASP A 65 -2.06 8.59 24.42
C ASP A 65 -2.18 8.45 22.89
N ARG A 66 -1.13 7.94 22.23
CA ARG A 66 -1.09 7.79 20.77
C ARG A 66 -1.58 6.41 20.37
N THR A 67 -2.76 6.33 19.73
CA THR A 67 -3.35 5.06 19.30
C THR A 67 -2.89 4.63 17.90
N VAL A 68 -2.52 3.36 17.77
CA VAL A 68 -2.22 2.69 16.50
C VAL A 68 -3.17 1.51 16.32
N VAL A 69 -3.88 1.47 15.20
CA VAL A 69 -4.78 0.37 14.83
C VAL A 69 -4.10 -0.51 13.79
N LEU A 70 -3.87 -1.79 14.10
CA LEU A 70 -3.27 -2.76 13.18
C LEU A 70 -4.34 -3.65 12.56
N ILE A 71 -4.36 -3.74 11.23
CA ILE A 71 -5.40 -4.44 10.45
C ILE A 71 -4.75 -5.53 9.61
N HIS A 72 -5.12 -6.77 9.87
CA HIS A 72 -4.53 -7.96 9.25
C HIS A 72 -5.00 -8.18 7.80
N GLY A 73 -4.25 -8.99 7.06
CA GLY A 73 -4.57 -9.44 5.70
C GLY A 73 -5.48 -10.69 5.67
N VAL A 74 -5.53 -11.39 4.54
CA VAL A 74 -6.22 -12.69 4.46
C VAL A 74 -5.36 -13.76 5.12
N SER A 75 -5.71 -14.16 6.35
CA SER A 75 -5.02 -15.24 7.07
C SER A 75 -5.94 -15.94 8.06
N GLU A 76 -5.59 -17.17 8.46
CA GLU A 76 -6.31 -17.89 9.52
C GLU A 76 -5.98 -17.34 10.91
N LYS A 77 -4.77 -16.78 11.08
CA LYS A 77 -4.28 -16.20 12.34
C LYS A 77 -4.82 -14.80 12.61
N ALA A 78 -5.29 -14.10 11.58
CA ALA A 78 -5.93 -12.79 11.68
C ALA A 78 -5.07 -11.81 12.50
N SER A 79 -5.59 -11.26 13.60
CA SER A 79 -4.86 -10.29 14.42
C SER A 79 -3.54 -10.81 15.01
N ASP A 80 -3.37 -12.13 15.15
CA ASP A 80 -2.10 -12.72 15.63
C ASP A 80 -0.95 -12.52 14.65
N ASP A 81 -1.23 -12.18 13.38
CA ASP A 81 -0.18 -11.84 12.42
C ASP A 81 0.64 -10.62 12.87
N TRP A 82 0.06 -9.79 13.74
CA TRP A 82 0.70 -8.61 14.28
C TRP A 82 1.40 -8.83 15.62
N LYS A 83 1.38 -10.04 16.20
CA LYS A 83 1.89 -10.24 17.57
C LYS A 83 3.30 -9.69 17.79
N ASN A 84 4.25 -10.03 16.93
CA ASN A 84 5.63 -9.55 17.03
C ASN A 84 5.75 -8.02 16.83
N VAL A 85 4.82 -7.42 16.10
CA VAL A 85 4.76 -5.97 15.89
C VAL A 85 4.15 -5.28 17.11
N VAL A 86 3.11 -5.87 17.72
CA VAL A 86 2.52 -5.38 18.96
C VAL A 86 3.59 -5.28 20.05
N ASP A 87 4.36 -6.35 20.25
CA ASP A 87 5.43 -6.43 21.28
C ASP A 87 6.52 -5.34 21.15
N ILE A 88 6.61 -4.66 20.01
CA ILE A 88 7.61 -3.61 19.72
C ILE A 88 6.97 -2.22 19.73
N VAL A 89 5.71 -2.13 19.35
CA VAL A 89 5.00 -0.85 19.18
C VAL A 89 4.32 -0.43 20.49
N ASP A 90 3.93 -1.37 21.35
CA ASP A 90 3.18 -1.09 22.58
C ASP A 90 4.01 -0.46 23.71
N ASP A 91 5.34 -0.42 23.56
CA ASP A 91 6.27 0.34 24.41
C ASP A 91 6.07 1.87 24.32
N SER A 92 5.42 2.35 23.25
CA SER A 92 5.26 3.80 22.98
C SER A 92 3.88 4.20 22.48
N PHE A 93 3.01 3.24 22.19
CA PHE A 93 1.70 3.47 21.58
C PHE A 93 0.63 2.59 22.23
N HIS A 94 -0.61 3.08 22.22
CA HIS A 94 -1.78 2.26 22.52
C HIS A 94 -2.13 1.48 21.26
N VAL A 95 -1.84 0.20 21.25
CA VAL A 95 -2.01 -0.66 20.07
C VAL A 95 -3.36 -1.36 20.17
N ILE A 96 -4.17 -1.25 19.13
CA ILE A 96 -5.45 -1.94 19.02
C ILE A 96 -5.41 -2.85 17.79
N THR A 97 -5.74 -4.11 18.00
CA THR A 97 -5.90 -5.10 16.95
C THR A 97 -7.27 -5.75 17.06
N PHE A 98 -7.79 -6.25 15.94
CA PHE A 98 -9.05 -6.98 15.92
C PHE A 98 -9.02 -8.01 14.80
N ASP A 99 -9.84 -9.05 14.94
CA ASP A 99 -10.09 -9.96 13.85
C ASP A 99 -11.24 -9.40 12.99
N LEU A 100 -10.99 -9.21 11.69
CA LEU A 100 -12.03 -8.80 10.74
C LEU A 100 -13.22 -9.78 10.81
N PRO A 101 -14.47 -9.30 10.69
CA PRO A 101 -15.64 -10.19 10.53
C PRO A 101 -15.37 -11.27 9.48
N GLY A 102 -15.62 -12.54 9.80
CA GLY A 102 -15.28 -13.66 8.90
C GLY A 102 -13.88 -14.28 9.10
N PHE A 103 -13.02 -13.70 9.94
CA PHE A 103 -11.64 -14.16 10.16
C PHE A 103 -11.35 -14.50 11.63
N GLY A 104 -10.26 -15.24 11.87
CA GLY A 104 -9.72 -15.49 13.20
C GLY A 104 -10.75 -16.00 14.21
N ARG A 105 -10.89 -15.28 15.32
CA ARG A 105 -11.83 -15.54 16.42
C ARG A 105 -13.14 -14.79 16.26
N SER A 106 -13.24 -13.87 15.30
CA SER A 106 -14.49 -13.20 14.95
C SER A 106 -15.47 -14.19 14.32
N GLU A 107 -16.75 -13.91 14.51
CA GLU A 107 -17.84 -14.73 14.02
C GLU A 107 -17.82 -14.79 12.49
N LYS A 108 -18.02 -16.01 11.97
CA LYS A 108 -17.99 -16.31 10.53
C LYS A 108 -19.41 -16.55 10.05
N LYS A 109 -19.87 -15.68 9.17
CA LYS A 109 -21.21 -15.76 8.56
C LYS A 109 -21.12 -15.91 7.05
N ASP A 110 -22.16 -16.47 6.46
CA ASP A 110 -22.39 -16.37 5.03
C ASP A 110 -22.87 -14.94 4.71
N LEU A 111 -21.92 -14.05 4.39
CA LEU A 111 -22.15 -12.65 4.08
C LEU A 111 -21.31 -12.19 2.90
N ILE A 112 -21.69 -11.04 2.32
CA ILE A 112 -20.85 -10.32 1.36
C ILE A 112 -19.85 -9.48 2.15
N TYR A 113 -18.58 -9.86 2.04
CA TYR A 113 -17.42 -9.23 2.69
C TYR A 113 -16.72 -8.25 1.75
N SER A 114 -17.42 -7.18 1.37
CA SER A 114 -16.86 -6.19 0.44
C SER A 114 -15.93 -5.18 1.13
N ILE A 115 -15.01 -4.60 0.36
CA ILE A 115 -14.07 -3.58 0.85
C ILE A 115 -14.82 -2.37 1.43
N GLU A 116 -15.92 -1.95 0.82
CA GLU A 116 -16.74 -0.83 1.29
C GLU A 116 -17.43 -1.13 2.62
N LYS A 117 -17.94 -2.37 2.78
CA LYS A 117 -18.52 -2.80 4.05
C LYS A 117 -17.46 -2.91 5.14
N TYR A 118 -16.28 -3.44 4.84
CA TYR A 118 -15.18 -3.45 5.81
C TYR A 118 -14.72 -2.05 6.18
N SER A 119 -14.69 -1.11 5.23
CA SER A 119 -14.37 0.29 5.49
C SER A 119 -15.41 0.95 6.41
N SER A 120 -16.69 0.65 6.20
CA SER A 120 -17.78 1.10 7.06
C SER A 120 -17.69 0.52 8.47
N PHE A 121 -17.33 -0.77 8.57
CA PHE A 121 -17.01 -1.43 9.84
C PHE A 121 -15.83 -0.75 10.55
N LEU A 122 -14.74 -0.46 9.83
CA LEU A 122 -13.57 0.20 10.37
C LEU A 122 -13.91 1.60 10.88
N ASN A 123 -14.78 2.34 10.18
CA ASN A 123 -15.26 3.64 10.65
C ASN A 123 -16.06 3.54 11.95
N TRP A 124 -16.98 2.58 12.05
CA TRP A 124 -17.69 2.31 13.31
C TRP A 124 -16.72 1.90 14.44
N PHE A 125 -15.77 1.02 14.13
CA PHE A 125 -14.80 0.51 15.08
C PHE A 125 -13.95 1.64 15.67
N ILE A 126 -13.36 2.46 14.80
CA ILE A 126 -12.55 3.62 15.18
C ILE A 126 -13.38 4.60 16.03
N GLY A 127 -14.61 4.89 15.61
CA GLY A 127 -15.50 5.79 16.35
C GLY A 127 -15.92 5.27 17.72
N THR A 128 -15.85 3.96 17.95
CA THR A 128 -16.31 3.31 19.20
C THR A 128 -15.16 3.05 20.16
N TYR A 129 -14.01 2.58 19.68
CA TYR A 129 -12.93 2.04 20.52
C TYR A 129 -11.67 2.92 20.58
N THR A 130 -11.62 4.04 19.87
CA THR A 130 -10.42 4.87 19.80
C THR A 130 -10.69 6.32 20.14
N LYS A 131 -9.65 7.04 20.56
CA LYS A 131 -9.66 8.50 20.64
C LYS A 131 -8.81 9.05 19.49
N LYS A 132 -9.43 9.84 18.63
CA LYS A 132 -8.73 10.51 17.51
C LYS A 132 -7.81 11.61 18.05
N PRO A 133 -6.65 11.87 17.43
CA PRO A 133 -6.20 11.29 16.16
C PRO A 133 -5.54 9.91 16.31
N ILE A 134 -5.67 9.04 15.30
CA ILE A 134 -5.10 7.68 15.31
C ILE A 134 -4.18 7.43 14.12
N SER A 135 -3.27 6.46 14.22
CA SER A 135 -2.57 5.90 13.07
C SER A 135 -3.16 4.54 12.70
N ILE A 136 -3.20 4.22 11.40
CA ILE A 136 -3.62 2.90 10.90
C ILE A 136 -2.44 2.23 10.21
N VAL A 137 -2.22 0.95 10.50
CA VAL A 137 -1.29 0.07 9.77
C VAL A 137 -2.09 -1.09 9.20
N GLY A 138 -2.15 -1.20 7.88
CA GLY A 138 -2.91 -2.25 7.20
C GLY A 138 -2.02 -3.09 6.29
N HIS A 139 -2.08 -4.42 6.45
CA HIS A 139 -1.40 -5.37 5.57
C HIS A 139 -2.37 -6.03 4.59
N SER A 140 -1.99 -6.10 3.31
CA SER A 140 -2.73 -6.81 2.27
C SER A 140 -4.21 -6.37 2.22
N LEU A 141 -5.18 -7.26 2.49
CA LEU A 141 -6.59 -6.92 2.65
C LEU A 141 -6.83 -5.77 3.64
N GLY A 142 -6.17 -5.80 4.80
CA GLY A 142 -6.23 -4.73 5.79
C GLY A 142 -5.71 -3.40 5.24
N GLY A 143 -4.71 -3.43 4.37
CA GLY A 143 -4.20 -2.24 3.66
C GLY A 143 -5.20 -1.67 2.67
N ALA A 144 -5.90 -2.54 1.92
CA ALA A 144 -6.95 -2.12 0.99
C ALA A 144 -8.16 -1.49 1.70
N ILE A 145 -8.60 -2.11 2.82
CA ILE A 145 -9.63 -1.55 3.69
C ILE A 145 -9.19 -0.18 4.23
N SER A 146 -7.91 -0.05 4.60
CA SER A 146 -7.34 1.20 5.12
C SER A 146 -7.25 2.30 4.06
N LEU A 147 -6.91 1.97 2.81
CA LEU A 147 -6.97 2.90 1.67
C LEU A 147 -8.39 3.41 1.46
N TYR A 148 -9.36 2.49 1.43
CA TYR A 148 -10.77 2.85 1.27
C TYR A 148 -11.27 3.74 2.41
N TYR A 149 -10.90 3.40 3.65
CA TYR A 149 -11.20 4.21 4.82
C TYR A 149 -10.58 5.60 4.74
N ALA A 150 -9.31 5.73 4.39
CA ALA A 150 -8.63 7.01 4.32
C ALA A 150 -9.22 7.94 3.24
N GLY A 151 -9.64 7.39 2.09
CA GLY A 151 -10.30 8.15 1.04
C GLY A 151 -11.75 8.55 1.35
N THR A 152 -12.40 7.87 2.29
CA THR A 152 -13.83 8.07 2.61
C THR A 152 -14.04 8.82 3.94
N TYR A 153 -13.23 8.52 4.95
CA TYR A 153 -13.38 8.97 6.33
C TYR A 153 -12.08 9.59 6.91
N PRO A 154 -11.44 10.56 6.24
CA PRO A 154 -10.10 11.06 6.61
C PRO A 154 -10.03 11.76 7.98
N LYS A 155 -11.17 12.19 8.54
CA LYS A 155 -11.20 13.02 9.75
C LYS A 155 -10.64 12.28 10.97
N GLY A 156 -9.53 12.78 11.49
CA GLY A 156 -8.85 12.27 12.68
C GLY A 156 -8.00 11.03 12.43
N LEU A 157 -7.65 10.76 11.18
CA LEU A 157 -6.55 9.87 10.82
C LEU A 157 -5.25 10.71 10.76
N ASP A 158 -4.31 10.44 11.66
CA ASP A 158 -2.98 11.08 11.73
C ASP A 158 -2.09 10.58 10.61
N ARG A 159 -2.05 9.25 10.45
CA ARG A 159 -1.14 8.56 9.54
C ARG A 159 -1.77 7.29 9.00
N LEU A 160 -1.56 7.06 7.71
CA LEU A 160 -1.86 5.80 7.05
C LEU A 160 -0.54 5.08 6.74
N ILE A 161 -0.41 3.83 7.17
CA ILE A 161 0.70 2.96 6.82
C ILE A 161 0.12 1.73 6.14
N ILE A 162 0.50 1.48 4.89
CA ILE A 162 0.01 0.34 4.13
C ILE A 162 1.17 -0.57 3.73
N VAL A 163 0.93 -1.87 3.79
CA VAL A 163 1.92 -2.92 3.60
C VAL A 163 1.40 -3.90 2.54
N ASP A 164 2.10 -3.98 1.40
CA ASP A 164 1.89 -5.02 0.36
C ASP A 164 0.43 -5.20 -0.07
N VAL A 165 -0.21 -4.12 -0.56
CA VAL A 165 -1.65 -4.08 -0.88
C VAL A 165 -1.96 -4.63 -2.27
N PRO A 166 -2.73 -5.73 -2.42
CA PRO A 166 -3.20 -6.22 -3.73
C PRO A 166 -4.44 -5.46 -4.22
N GLY A 167 -4.89 -5.77 -5.43
CA GLY A 167 -6.16 -5.31 -6.00
C GLY A 167 -6.19 -3.87 -6.51
N ILE A 168 -5.07 -3.13 -6.48
CA ILE A 168 -5.05 -1.73 -6.93
C ILE A 168 -4.75 -1.62 -8.44
N LEU A 169 -3.89 -2.48 -8.97
CA LEU A 169 -3.72 -2.56 -10.43
C LEU A 169 -5.00 -3.14 -11.04
N HIS A 170 -5.28 -2.81 -12.30
CA HIS A 170 -6.38 -3.48 -12.99
C HIS A 170 -6.11 -4.98 -13.05
N ARG A 171 -7.16 -5.79 -12.81
CA ARG A 171 -7.07 -7.26 -12.71
C ARG A 171 -6.26 -7.92 -13.83
N SER A 172 -6.35 -7.43 -15.07
CA SER A 172 -5.57 -7.94 -16.21
C SER A 172 -4.04 -7.74 -16.08
N ALA A 173 -3.59 -6.69 -15.37
CA ALA A 173 -2.17 -6.46 -15.10
C ALA A 173 -1.59 -7.52 -14.14
N TYR A 174 -2.41 -8.02 -13.21
CA TYR A 174 -2.02 -9.14 -12.34
C TYR A 174 -1.78 -10.38 -13.18
N PHE A 175 -2.72 -10.77 -14.06
CA PHE A 175 -2.55 -11.94 -14.93
C PHE A 175 -1.27 -11.89 -15.78
N ASN A 176 -0.94 -10.73 -16.36
CA ASN A 176 0.30 -10.56 -17.13
C ASN A 176 1.57 -10.69 -16.26
N SER A 177 1.52 -10.20 -15.02
CA SER A 177 2.64 -10.31 -14.07
C SER A 177 2.89 -11.77 -13.67
N PHE A 178 1.82 -12.57 -13.49
CA PHE A 178 1.93 -14.00 -13.16
C PHE A 178 2.45 -14.84 -14.33
N VAL A 179 2.03 -14.57 -15.58
CA VAL A 179 2.47 -15.32 -16.76
C VAL A 179 3.96 -15.08 -17.06
N ARG A 180 4.47 -13.86 -16.86
CA ARG A 180 5.90 -13.56 -17.07
C ARG A 180 6.83 -14.20 -16.03
N LEU A 181 6.34 -14.41 -14.81
CA LEU A 181 7.10 -15.04 -13.72
C LEU A 181 7.10 -16.59 -13.77
N SER A 182 6.35 -17.21 -14.68
CA SER A 182 6.23 -18.67 -14.73
C SER A 182 6.18 -19.26 -16.14
N PRO A 183 7.34 -19.45 -16.80
CA PRO A 183 7.46 -20.41 -17.88
C PRO A 183 7.48 -21.88 -17.39
N SER A 184 7.54 -22.14 -16.07
CA SER A 184 7.86 -23.49 -15.54
C SER A 184 7.22 -23.91 -14.21
N ALA A 185 6.23 -23.22 -13.65
CA ALA A 185 5.52 -23.72 -12.46
C ALA A 185 4.46 -24.78 -12.83
N LYS A 186 4.93 -25.95 -13.29
CA LYS A 186 4.23 -27.21 -13.11
C LYS A 186 5.02 -27.99 -12.06
N ASN A 187 4.58 -27.94 -10.81
CA ASN A 187 4.46 -29.08 -9.88
C ASN A 187 4.67 -28.70 -8.40
N ASN A 188 3.73 -29.21 -7.60
CA ASN A 188 3.81 -29.65 -6.20
C ASN A 188 3.50 -28.68 -5.05
N SER A 189 2.26 -28.83 -4.56
CA SER A 189 1.82 -29.04 -3.17
C SER A 189 2.49 -28.31 -2.00
N SER A 190 1.74 -27.42 -1.35
CA SER A 190 1.52 -27.39 0.11
C SER A 190 0.50 -26.31 0.47
N ASN A 191 -0.24 -26.48 1.57
CA ASN A 191 -1.33 -25.60 2.02
C ASN A 191 -0.85 -24.15 2.30
N SER A 192 -0.89 -23.32 1.26
CA SER A 192 -0.43 -21.93 1.27
C SER A 192 -1.57 -20.97 0.86
N PRO A 193 -1.57 -19.71 1.33
CA PRO A 193 -2.45 -18.63 0.82
C PRO A 193 -2.39 -18.46 -0.71
N LEU A 194 -1.33 -18.99 -1.35
CA LEU A 194 -1.15 -19.05 -2.80
C LEU A 194 -2.20 -19.88 -3.53
N ASN A 195 -2.89 -20.82 -2.87
CA ASN A 195 -3.96 -21.60 -3.49
C ASN A 195 -5.14 -20.72 -3.95
N PHE A 196 -5.36 -19.53 -3.40
CA PHE A 196 -6.47 -18.66 -3.83
C PHE A 196 -6.22 -18.10 -5.24
N LEU A 197 -5.04 -17.51 -5.48
CA LEU A 197 -4.68 -16.95 -6.79
C LEU A 197 -4.37 -18.05 -7.81
N GLU A 198 -3.79 -19.18 -7.39
CA GLU A 198 -3.63 -20.36 -8.25
C GLU A 198 -4.95 -21.03 -8.60
N ASN A 199 -5.98 -21.04 -7.73
CA ASN A 199 -7.29 -21.61 -8.07
C ASN A 199 -8.15 -20.66 -8.93
N VAL A 200 -7.91 -19.35 -8.86
CA VAL A 200 -8.51 -18.35 -9.77
C VAL A 200 -7.80 -18.38 -11.14
N ALA A 201 -6.48 -18.58 -11.18
CA ALA A 201 -5.68 -18.64 -12.42
C ALA A 201 -5.57 -20.05 -13.04
N GLY A 202 -5.88 -21.11 -12.27
CA GLY A 202 -5.63 -22.51 -12.60
C GLY A 202 -6.70 -23.20 -13.44
N THR A 203 -7.72 -22.49 -13.92
CA THR A 203 -8.61 -23.02 -14.96
C THR A 203 -7.91 -23.00 -16.30
N SER A 204 -7.36 -24.15 -16.68
CA SER A 204 -7.06 -24.60 -18.04
C SER A 204 -6.94 -23.51 -19.12
N ILE A 205 -5.69 -23.16 -19.41
CA ILE A 205 -5.17 -22.49 -20.61
C ILE A 205 -5.74 -23.18 -21.86
N LYS A 206 -6.93 -22.82 -22.32
CA LYS A 206 -7.38 -23.01 -23.71
C LYS A 206 -8.33 -21.94 -24.24
N ASN A 207 -8.97 -21.12 -23.39
CA ASN A 207 -9.81 -20.01 -23.86
C ASN A 207 -9.58 -18.78 -22.95
N VAL A 208 -8.66 -17.91 -23.35
CA VAL A 208 -8.29 -16.67 -22.63
C VAL A 208 -9.46 -15.69 -22.54
N ASP A 209 -10.43 -15.78 -23.45
CA ASP A 209 -11.62 -14.92 -23.45
C ASP A 209 -12.69 -15.32 -22.43
N SER A 210 -12.66 -16.55 -21.90
CA SER A 210 -13.71 -17.06 -20.97
C SER A 210 -13.29 -17.10 -19.49
N ILE A 211 -12.06 -16.69 -19.17
CA ILE A 211 -11.52 -16.57 -17.79
C ILE A 211 -11.44 -15.09 -17.37
N LEU A 212 -11.96 -14.19 -18.19
CA LEU A 212 -12.31 -12.85 -17.73
C LEU A 212 -13.41 -13.04 -16.68
N MET A 213 -13.12 -12.72 -15.42
CA MET A 213 -14.18 -12.48 -14.44
C MET A 213 -15.19 -11.55 -15.11
N PRO A 214 -16.50 -11.85 -15.10
CA PRO A 214 -17.52 -10.96 -15.62
C PRO A 214 -17.27 -9.53 -15.15
N ASP A 215 -17.55 -8.53 -15.98
CA ASP A 215 -17.39 -7.10 -15.64
C ASP A 215 -18.26 -6.68 -14.44
N ASN A 216 -19.14 -7.57 -13.96
CA ASN A 216 -20.04 -7.34 -12.85
C ASN A 216 -19.82 -8.37 -11.73
N PHE A 217 -19.17 -7.97 -10.65
CA PHE A 217 -18.98 -8.76 -9.42
C PHE A 217 -20.25 -9.37 -8.85
N LYS A 218 -21.40 -8.69 -8.99
CA LYS A 218 -22.69 -9.25 -8.52
C LYS A 218 -23.14 -10.42 -9.37
N GLU A 219 -22.95 -10.36 -10.69
CA GLU A 219 -23.27 -11.49 -11.59
C GLU A 219 -22.29 -12.64 -11.41
N PHE A 220 -21.00 -12.34 -11.18
CA PHE A 220 -20.01 -13.36 -10.89
C PHE A 220 -20.30 -14.10 -9.59
N LEU A 221 -20.57 -13.38 -8.48
CA LEU A 221 -20.96 -14.00 -7.21
C LEU A 221 -22.25 -14.82 -7.31
N ASN A 222 -23.19 -14.39 -8.15
CA ASN A 222 -24.44 -15.08 -8.38
C ASN A 222 -24.34 -16.20 -9.43
N SER A 223 -23.20 -16.35 -10.11
CA SER A 223 -23.01 -17.37 -11.13
C SER A 223 -23.04 -18.77 -10.53
N ASP A 224 -23.58 -19.73 -11.28
CA ASP A 224 -23.57 -21.15 -10.92
C ASP A 224 -22.16 -21.69 -10.66
N ILE A 225 -21.13 -21.05 -11.22
CA ILE A 225 -19.71 -21.40 -11.02
C ILE A 225 -19.27 -21.06 -9.59
N ILE A 226 -19.61 -19.88 -9.08
CA ILE A 226 -19.32 -19.51 -7.68
C ILE A 226 -20.27 -20.24 -6.74
N GLN A 227 -21.59 -20.24 -6.99
CA GLN A 227 -22.56 -20.90 -6.12
C GLN A 227 -22.30 -22.41 -5.94
N ASN A 228 -21.82 -23.12 -6.97
CA ASN A 228 -21.51 -24.55 -6.87
C ASN A 228 -20.07 -24.88 -6.45
N LYS A 229 -19.09 -23.97 -6.65
CA LYS A 229 -17.71 -24.17 -6.16
C LYS A 229 -17.49 -23.64 -4.74
N THR A 230 -18.31 -22.72 -4.26
CA THR A 230 -18.35 -22.24 -2.87
C THR A 230 -19.52 -22.89 -2.14
N LYS A 231 -19.48 -24.20 -1.92
CA LYS A 231 -20.36 -24.83 -0.91
C LYS A 231 -20.13 -24.27 0.49
N GLU A 232 -19.00 -23.59 0.70
CA GLU A 232 -18.76 -22.66 1.78
C GLU A 232 -18.34 -21.33 1.16
N LYS A 233 -19.17 -20.29 1.26
CA LYS A 233 -18.80 -18.90 0.94
C LYS A 233 -17.87 -18.38 2.03
N ASP A 234 -16.69 -18.98 2.09
CA ASP A 234 -15.65 -18.64 3.04
C ASP A 234 -15.28 -17.15 2.86
N ALA A 235 -15.19 -16.43 3.98
CA ALA A 235 -14.97 -14.99 4.00
C ALA A 235 -13.70 -14.59 3.26
N ARG A 236 -12.68 -15.46 3.29
CA ARG A 236 -11.41 -15.29 2.56
C ARG A 236 -11.63 -15.14 1.05
N THR A 237 -12.42 -16.04 0.47
CA THR A 237 -12.72 -16.04 -0.97
C THR A 237 -13.52 -14.80 -1.35
N VAL A 238 -14.58 -14.49 -0.60
CA VAL A 238 -15.44 -13.33 -0.89
C VAL A 238 -14.68 -12.02 -0.78
N ALA A 239 -13.86 -11.86 0.28
CA ALA A 239 -13.04 -10.67 0.48
C ALA A 239 -11.94 -10.55 -0.58
N GLY A 240 -11.29 -11.66 -0.96
CA GLY A 240 -10.25 -11.67 -1.99
C GLY A 240 -10.80 -11.31 -3.38
N ILE A 241 -12.01 -11.78 -3.73
CA ILE A 241 -12.66 -11.38 -4.99
C ILE A 241 -13.02 -9.89 -4.93
N SER A 242 -13.63 -9.42 -3.83
CA SER A 242 -13.98 -8.00 -3.69
C SER A 242 -12.74 -7.11 -3.80
N LEU A 243 -11.60 -7.53 -3.25
CA LEU A 243 -10.34 -6.82 -3.33
C LEU A 243 -9.89 -6.58 -4.78
N LEU A 244 -10.01 -7.60 -5.65
CA LEU A 244 -9.59 -7.52 -7.05
C LEU A 244 -10.58 -6.78 -7.97
N ASP A 245 -11.83 -6.66 -7.54
CA ASP A 245 -12.89 -6.03 -8.32
C ASP A 245 -13.12 -4.56 -7.94
N THR A 246 -12.73 -4.15 -6.74
CA THR A 246 -12.93 -2.78 -6.26
C THR A 246 -12.10 -1.79 -7.07
N ASP A 247 -12.74 -0.78 -7.67
CA ASP A 247 -12.04 0.34 -8.27
C ASP A 247 -11.64 1.37 -7.19
N TYR A 248 -10.34 1.50 -6.95
CA TYR A 248 -9.77 2.43 -5.96
C TYR A 248 -9.48 3.83 -6.53
N SER A 249 -9.83 4.11 -7.79
CA SER A 249 -9.32 5.30 -8.48
C SER A 249 -9.76 6.61 -7.82
N GLU A 250 -11.04 6.77 -7.52
CA GLU A 250 -11.56 7.94 -6.83
C GLU A 250 -11.17 7.96 -5.34
N ILE A 251 -11.09 6.77 -4.72
CA ILE A 251 -10.68 6.60 -3.33
C ILE A 251 -9.27 7.14 -3.12
N ILE A 252 -8.31 6.72 -3.93
CA ILE A 252 -6.91 7.13 -3.85
C ILE A 252 -6.77 8.64 -4.07
N ALA A 253 -7.57 9.22 -4.96
CA ALA A 253 -7.58 10.65 -5.24
C ALA A 253 -7.98 11.50 -4.02
N ASN A 254 -8.85 10.96 -3.16
CA ASN A 254 -9.39 11.65 -1.99
C ASN A 254 -8.50 11.50 -0.74
N ILE A 255 -7.41 10.72 -0.80
CA ILE A 255 -6.49 10.54 0.33
C ILE A 255 -5.67 11.81 0.53
N SER A 256 -6.00 12.57 1.58
CA SER A 256 -5.23 13.72 2.06
C SER A 256 -4.29 13.37 3.22
N THR A 257 -4.43 12.17 3.79
CA THR A 257 -3.67 11.73 4.95
C THR A 257 -2.23 11.42 4.57
N PRO A 258 -1.23 11.84 5.37
CA PRO A 258 0.14 11.35 5.28
C PRO A 258 0.21 9.82 5.18
N THR A 259 0.72 9.30 4.06
CA THR A 259 0.70 7.86 3.76
C THR A 259 2.11 7.29 3.61
N ASN A 260 2.50 6.38 4.49
CA ASN A 260 3.70 5.57 4.31
C ASN A 260 3.34 4.25 3.64
N ILE A 261 4.06 3.90 2.58
CA ILE A 261 3.88 2.69 1.80
C ILE A 261 5.10 1.82 2.05
N ILE A 262 4.90 0.62 2.58
CA ILE A 262 5.94 -0.39 2.81
C ILE A 262 5.67 -1.54 1.87
N TRP A 263 6.71 -2.03 1.19
CA TRP A 263 6.53 -3.10 0.19
C TRP A 263 7.72 -4.04 0.15
N GLY A 264 7.46 -5.35 0.08
CA GLY A 264 8.46 -6.36 -0.23
C GLY A 264 8.89 -6.28 -1.69
N GLU A 265 10.20 -6.23 -1.96
CA GLU A 265 10.73 -6.18 -3.33
C GLU A 265 10.30 -7.40 -4.17
N ASN A 266 10.21 -8.57 -3.52
CA ASN A 266 9.92 -9.87 -4.13
C ASN A 266 8.48 -10.33 -3.83
N ASP A 267 7.55 -9.41 -3.60
CA ASP A 267 6.14 -9.76 -3.41
C ASP A 267 5.57 -10.40 -4.70
N SER A 268 5.29 -11.72 -4.61
CA SER A 268 4.73 -12.52 -5.68
C SER A 268 3.20 -12.44 -5.79
N ILE A 269 2.53 -11.77 -4.85
CA ILE A 269 1.08 -11.61 -4.78
C ILE A 269 0.68 -10.21 -5.27
N ALA A 270 1.29 -9.17 -4.71
CA ALA A 270 1.09 -7.79 -5.12
C ALA A 270 2.40 -7.19 -5.64
N PRO A 271 2.59 -7.10 -6.97
CA PRO A 271 3.88 -6.68 -7.52
C PRO A 271 4.22 -5.27 -7.05
N ILE A 272 5.52 -5.00 -6.83
CA ILE A 272 6.05 -3.70 -6.37
C ILE A 272 5.59 -2.50 -7.21
N ARG A 273 5.23 -2.75 -8.47
CA ARG A 273 4.61 -1.75 -9.35
C ARG A 273 3.36 -1.11 -8.72
N THR A 274 2.63 -1.86 -7.90
CA THR A 274 1.48 -1.36 -7.13
C THR A 274 1.90 -0.30 -6.11
N GLY A 275 2.94 -0.56 -5.32
CA GLY A 275 3.51 0.42 -4.39
C GLY A 275 4.01 1.67 -5.10
N ARG A 276 4.61 1.53 -6.29
CA ARG A 276 5.03 2.66 -7.15
C ARG A 276 3.83 3.45 -7.70
N LEU A 277 2.76 2.79 -8.14
CA LEU A 277 1.50 3.43 -8.51
C LEU A 277 0.95 4.24 -7.35
N LEU A 278 0.83 3.65 -6.15
CA LEU A 278 0.28 4.31 -4.98
C LEU A 278 1.11 5.52 -4.58
N SER A 279 2.44 5.38 -4.59
CA SER A 279 3.38 6.49 -4.36
C SER A 279 3.18 7.61 -5.38
N GLY A 280 3.03 7.27 -6.67
CA GLY A 280 2.76 8.23 -7.75
C GLY A 280 1.42 8.97 -7.61
N SER A 281 0.39 8.26 -7.15
CA SER A 281 -0.99 8.74 -7.09
C SER A 281 -1.33 9.50 -5.81
N ILE A 282 -0.84 9.06 -4.64
CA ILE A 282 -1.14 9.69 -3.34
C ILE A 282 -0.26 10.94 -3.15
N PRO A 283 -0.85 12.13 -2.89
CA PRO A 283 -0.09 13.39 -2.86
C PRO A 283 0.99 13.44 -1.78
N ILE A 284 0.67 13.01 -0.56
CA ILE A 284 1.57 13.06 0.61
C ILE A 284 1.94 11.63 0.96
N SER A 285 2.91 11.07 0.22
CA SER A 285 3.31 9.69 0.41
C SER A 285 4.82 9.45 0.33
N THR A 286 5.26 8.37 0.97
CA THR A 286 6.63 7.85 0.89
C THR A 286 6.59 6.35 0.63
N LEU A 287 7.40 5.84 -0.31
CA LEU A 287 7.56 4.42 -0.55
C LEU A 287 8.88 3.91 0.04
N SER A 288 8.78 2.95 0.95
CA SER A 288 9.90 2.18 1.50
C SER A 288 9.85 0.76 0.94
N ILE A 289 10.90 0.37 0.22
CA ILE A 289 11.02 -0.98 -0.34
C ILE A 289 11.93 -1.79 0.58
N ILE A 290 11.47 -2.97 0.99
CA ILE A 290 12.23 -3.91 1.80
C ILE A 290 12.93 -4.88 0.84
N PRO A 291 14.27 -4.81 0.72
CA PRO A 291 15.03 -5.70 -0.15
C PRO A 291 14.77 -7.16 0.23
N ASN A 292 14.61 -8.03 -0.77
CA ASN A 292 14.25 -9.44 -0.59
C ASN A 292 12.91 -9.74 0.09
N GLY A 293 12.18 -8.72 0.56
CA GLY A 293 10.90 -8.90 1.27
C GLY A 293 9.85 -9.58 0.39
N SER A 294 9.09 -10.51 0.99
CA SER A 294 7.94 -11.15 0.35
C SER A 294 6.64 -10.37 0.57
N HIS A 295 5.48 -10.95 0.23
CA HIS A 295 4.16 -10.37 0.49
C HIS A 295 3.90 -10.01 1.96
N SER A 296 4.58 -10.67 2.90
CA SER A 296 4.43 -10.41 4.34
C SER A 296 5.81 -10.10 4.94
N PRO A 297 6.36 -8.91 4.69
CA PRO A 297 7.72 -8.56 5.09
C PRO A 297 7.89 -8.51 6.61
N MET A 298 6.81 -8.31 7.38
CA MET A 298 6.82 -8.43 8.84
C MET A 298 7.17 -9.83 9.35
N PHE A 299 7.06 -10.87 8.49
CA PHE A 299 7.51 -12.22 8.80
C PHE A 299 8.83 -12.59 8.15
N THR A 300 9.06 -12.19 6.90
CA THR A 300 10.26 -12.58 6.15
C THR A 300 11.46 -11.72 6.49
N GLU A 301 11.26 -10.42 6.69
CA GLU A 301 12.31 -9.44 6.98
C GLU A 301 11.95 -8.57 8.21
N PRO A 302 11.67 -9.18 9.38
CA PRO A 302 11.06 -8.49 10.52
C PRO A 302 11.92 -7.34 11.05
N ALA A 303 13.25 -7.46 11.04
CA ALA A 303 14.13 -6.43 11.57
C ALA A 303 14.05 -5.13 10.75
N GLU A 304 14.13 -5.23 9.41
CA GLU A 304 14.03 -4.05 8.54
C GLU A 304 12.59 -3.52 8.50
N PHE A 305 11.59 -4.41 8.47
CA PHE A 305 10.19 -4.01 8.58
C PHE A 305 9.91 -3.19 9.85
N ASN A 306 10.30 -3.69 11.02
CA ASN A 306 10.04 -3.03 12.30
C ASN A 306 10.75 -1.67 12.38
N LYS A 307 11.98 -1.58 11.89
CA LYS A 307 12.73 -0.32 11.81
C LYS A 307 12.00 0.71 10.95
N ILE A 308 11.53 0.32 9.76
CA ILE A 308 10.77 1.21 8.87
C ILE A 308 9.45 1.60 9.52
N LEU A 309 8.70 0.64 10.07
CA LEU A 309 7.41 0.88 10.70
C LEU A 309 7.53 1.87 11.88
N LEU A 310 8.49 1.67 12.78
CA LEU A 310 8.73 2.59 13.89
C LEU A 310 9.14 3.98 13.40
N SER A 311 9.94 4.07 12.33
CA SER A 311 10.26 5.35 11.69
C SER A 311 9.02 6.04 11.15
N CYS A 312 8.12 5.31 10.48
CA CYS A 312 6.86 5.84 9.99
C CYS A 312 5.96 6.33 11.14
N LEU A 313 5.81 5.54 12.21
CA LEU A 313 4.98 5.90 13.37
C LEU A 313 5.53 7.09 14.17
N ASN A 314 6.85 7.22 14.28
CA ASN A 314 7.51 8.29 15.05
C ASN A 314 7.80 9.55 14.23
N GLY A 315 7.89 9.43 12.91
CA GLY A 315 8.21 10.54 12.04
C GLY A 315 7.19 11.67 12.17
N SER A 316 7.67 12.90 12.35
CA SER A 316 6.88 14.06 11.93
C SER A 316 6.66 13.90 10.42
N THR A 317 5.46 14.11 9.91
CA THR A 317 5.26 14.08 8.47
C THR A 317 6.03 15.26 7.85
N SER A 318 7.30 15.05 7.54
CA SER A 318 7.95 15.86 6.51
C SER A 318 7.13 15.57 5.27
N ILE A 319 6.55 16.61 4.68
CA ILE A 319 6.12 16.56 3.29
C ILE A 319 7.37 16.11 2.56
N ALA A 320 7.46 14.84 2.18
CA ALA A 320 8.35 14.44 1.13
C ALA A 320 7.79 15.18 -0.08
N ILE A 321 8.29 16.39 -0.32
CA ILE A 321 8.21 17.00 -1.62
C ILE A 321 8.86 15.93 -2.48
N LYS A 322 8.06 15.22 -3.29
CA LYS A 322 8.59 14.28 -4.26
C LYS A 322 9.67 15.08 -4.98
N ASP A 323 10.94 14.71 -4.76
CA ASP A 323 12.04 15.48 -5.29
C ASP A 323 11.72 15.69 -6.77
N ALA A 324 11.50 16.95 -7.16
CA ALA A 324 11.45 17.28 -8.57
C ALA A 324 12.74 16.68 -9.14
N PRO A 325 12.70 15.97 -10.28
CA PRO A 325 13.88 15.32 -10.85
C PRO A 325 15.04 16.30 -10.78
N GLY A 326 16.04 15.94 -9.96
CA GLY A 326 16.98 16.91 -9.40
C GLY A 326 17.64 17.74 -10.49
N ASP A 327 18.06 18.95 -10.11
CA ASP A 327 18.73 20.01 -10.88
C ASP A 327 20.06 19.55 -11.53
N ARG A 328 20.03 18.43 -12.25
CA ARG A 328 21.14 17.85 -13.00
C ARG A 328 21.19 18.52 -14.36
N GLN A 329 22.40 18.57 -14.93
CA GLN A 329 22.65 19.11 -16.25
C GLN A 329 21.56 18.67 -17.24
N ILE A 330 20.94 19.64 -17.88
CA ILE A 330 19.95 19.38 -18.93
C ILE A 330 20.70 18.80 -20.12
N GLU A 331 20.56 17.50 -20.34
CA GLU A 331 20.96 16.90 -21.60
C GLU A 331 19.97 17.35 -22.66
N LYS A 332 20.42 18.18 -23.61
CA LYS A 332 19.53 18.73 -24.64
C LYS A 332 18.85 17.63 -25.45
N GLN A 333 19.59 16.56 -25.75
CA GLN A 333 19.09 15.45 -26.54
C GLN A 333 19.90 14.18 -26.27
N ILE A 334 19.20 13.06 -26.17
CA ILE A 334 19.78 11.71 -26.18
C ILE A 334 19.15 10.88 -27.30
N VAL A 335 19.97 10.03 -27.93
CA VAL A 335 19.55 9.13 -29.00
C VAL A 335 20.08 7.74 -28.68
N LEU A 336 19.17 6.77 -28.58
CA LEU A 336 19.49 5.35 -28.42
C LEU A 336 19.04 4.61 -29.67
N ASN A 337 19.95 3.86 -30.30
CA ASN A 337 19.68 3.04 -31.49
C ASN A 337 20.21 1.63 -31.25
N ASP A 338 19.36 0.62 -31.38
CA ASP A 338 19.73 -0.80 -31.24
C ASP A 338 20.34 -1.15 -29.87
N GLU A 339 20.02 -0.36 -28.84
CA GLU A 339 20.52 -0.51 -27.48
C GLU A 339 19.65 -1.43 -26.61
N LYS A 340 20.25 -2.00 -25.56
CA LYS A 340 19.54 -2.84 -24.59
C LYS A 340 19.94 -2.52 -23.16
N ASP A 341 19.02 -2.72 -22.23
CA ASP A 341 19.28 -2.64 -20.77
C ASP A 341 19.79 -1.28 -20.30
N ILE A 342 19.30 -0.19 -20.91
CA ILE A 342 19.70 1.18 -20.56
C ILE A 342 18.78 1.76 -19.48
N LEU A 343 19.38 2.30 -18.43
CA LEU A 343 18.71 3.11 -17.41
C LEU A 343 18.99 4.60 -17.63
N LEU A 344 17.94 5.37 -17.87
CA LEU A 344 17.97 6.82 -17.98
C LEU A 344 17.38 7.47 -16.71
N ASN A 345 18.07 8.48 -16.18
CA ASN A 345 17.62 9.29 -15.06
C ASN A 345 18.18 10.72 -15.18
N GLY A 346 17.36 11.73 -14.88
CA GLY A 346 17.76 13.14 -14.99
C GLY A 346 16.82 13.96 -15.86
N THR A 347 17.32 15.08 -16.40
CA THR A 347 16.52 16.06 -17.15
C THR A 347 16.97 16.11 -18.60
N TYR A 348 16.02 15.91 -19.52
CA TYR A 348 16.27 15.80 -20.96
C TYR A 348 15.36 16.76 -21.75
N GLY A 349 15.93 17.47 -22.73
CA GLY A 349 15.12 18.20 -23.71
C GLY A 349 14.40 17.22 -24.66
N LYS A 350 15.14 16.26 -25.22
CA LYS A 350 14.57 15.26 -26.11
C LYS A 350 15.19 13.88 -25.95
N ILE A 351 14.37 12.84 -25.90
CA ILE A 351 14.80 11.45 -25.92
C ILE A 351 14.29 10.80 -27.21
N LEU A 352 15.19 10.20 -27.99
CA LEU A 352 14.84 9.36 -29.14
C LEU A 352 15.33 7.93 -28.87
N ILE A 353 14.41 6.96 -28.97
CA ILE A 353 14.70 5.54 -28.75
C ILE A 353 14.23 4.77 -29.97
N LYS A 354 15.12 4.00 -30.59
CA LYS A 354 14.82 3.22 -31.79
C LYS A 354 15.40 1.81 -31.72
N ASN A 355 14.59 0.80 -32.03
CA ASN A 355 15.00 -0.61 -32.03
C ASN A 355 15.61 -1.09 -30.70
N CYS A 356 15.20 -0.50 -29.58
CA CYS A 356 15.81 -0.77 -28.29
C CYS A 356 14.96 -1.73 -27.44
N GLU A 357 15.60 -2.46 -26.53
CA GLU A 357 14.94 -3.44 -25.65
C GLU A 357 15.24 -3.12 -24.18
N ARG A 358 14.23 -3.24 -23.30
CA ARG A 358 14.37 -3.02 -21.85
C ARG A 358 15.00 -1.66 -21.49
N ILE A 359 14.54 -0.58 -22.13
CA ILE A 359 14.94 0.77 -21.74
C ILE A 359 14.10 1.23 -20.56
N LYS A 360 14.75 1.72 -19.51
CA LYS A 360 14.07 2.20 -18.30
C LYS A 360 14.34 3.69 -18.10
N LEU A 361 13.29 4.49 -18.08
CA LEU A 361 13.32 5.89 -17.66
C LEU A 361 12.81 5.96 -16.22
N LEU A 362 13.65 6.44 -15.29
CA LEU A 362 13.34 6.48 -13.86
C LEU A 362 13.67 7.86 -13.29
N ASN A 363 12.72 8.45 -12.56
CA ASN A 363 12.91 9.75 -11.88
C ASN A 363 13.42 10.83 -12.84
N ALA A 364 12.82 10.93 -14.03
CA ALA A 364 13.28 11.82 -15.08
C ALA A 364 12.27 12.93 -15.40
N THR A 365 12.78 14.07 -15.85
CA THR A 365 11.99 15.13 -16.51
C THR A 365 12.37 15.16 -17.98
N VAL A 366 11.39 15.08 -18.87
CA VAL A 366 11.61 15.05 -20.32
C VAL A 366 10.69 16.06 -20.99
N GLU A 367 11.21 16.91 -21.87
CA GLU A 367 10.33 17.79 -22.66
C GLU A 367 9.63 17.00 -23.78
N GLN A 368 10.37 16.22 -24.57
CA GLN A 368 9.79 15.38 -25.63
C GLN A 368 10.43 14.00 -25.73
N MET A 369 9.61 12.97 -25.92
CA MET A 369 10.06 11.58 -26.08
C MET A 369 9.49 10.96 -27.36
N ILE A 370 10.36 10.32 -28.14
CA ILE A 370 10.02 9.60 -29.37
C ILE A 370 10.52 8.15 -29.26
N ILE A 371 9.64 7.19 -29.50
CA ILE A 371 9.92 5.76 -29.35
C ILE A 371 9.50 5.00 -30.61
N GLU A 372 10.42 4.28 -31.24
CA GLU A 372 10.17 3.48 -32.45
C GLU A 372 10.63 2.04 -32.24
N ASN A 373 9.78 1.06 -32.51
CA ASN A 373 10.13 -0.36 -32.48
C ASN A 373 10.88 -0.79 -31.21
N SER A 374 10.40 -0.37 -30.03
CA SER A 374 11.15 -0.52 -28.77
C SER A 374 10.28 -0.95 -27.59
N GLU A 375 10.93 -1.53 -26.57
CA GLU A 375 10.34 -1.80 -25.25
C GLU A 375 10.85 -0.79 -24.22
N VAL A 376 9.94 0.01 -23.65
CA VAL A 376 10.30 1.10 -22.73
C VAL A 376 9.44 1.08 -21.47
N THR A 377 10.08 1.20 -20.31
CA THR A 377 9.44 1.39 -19.00
C THR A 377 9.70 2.79 -18.47
N ILE A 378 8.66 3.54 -18.14
CA ILE A 378 8.72 4.89 -17.58
C ILE A 378 8.18 4.87 -16.15
N GLU A 379 9.01 5.22 -15.17
CA GLU A 379 8.65 5.19 -13.75
C GLU A 379 8.93 6.54 -13.07
N ASN A 380 7.97 7.02 -12.28
CA ASN A 380 8.07 8.24 -11.48
C ASN A 380 8.69 9.42 -12.25
N SER A 381 8.25 9.62 -13.49
CA SER A 381 8.83 10.60 -14.41
C SER A 381 7.78 11.61 -14.89
N VAL A 382 8.24 12.76 -15.36
CA VAL A 382 7.40 13.83 -15.92
C VAL A 382 7.80 14.04 -17.36
N ILE A 383 6.84 13.93 -18.28
CA ILE A 383 7.03 14.27 -19.69
C ILE A 383 6.09 15.42 -20.04
N HIS A 384 6.63 16.59 -20.39
CA HIS A 384 5.82 17.78 -20.63
C HIS A 384 6.31 18.57 -21.85
N SER A 385 5.43 18.71 -22.84
CA SER A 385 5.69 19.45 -24.06
C SER A 385 4.58 20.48 -24.30
N TYR A 386 4.89 21.56 -25.02
CA TYR A 386 3.87 22.48 -25.53
C TYR A 386 3.12 21.93 -26.75
N THR A 387 3.58 20.82 -27.34
CA THR A 387 2.98 20.16 -28.50
C THR A 387 2.57 18.73 -28.15
N TYR A 388 3.37 17.73 -28.51
CA TYR A 388 3.22 16.36 -28.04
C TYR A 388 4.38 15.95 -27.13
N ALA A 389 4.05 15.28 -26.03
CA ALA A 389 5.02 14.88 -25.01
C ALA A 389 5.62 13.50 -25.33
N LEU A 390 4.77 12.53 -25.66
CA LEU A 390 5.19 11.18 -26.02
C LEU A 390 4.65 10.81 -27.40
N ASN A 391 5.54 10.44 -28.33
CA ASN A 391 5.17 9.87 -29.62
C ASN A 391 5.78 8.47 -29.76
N ALA A 392 4.97 7.47 -30.06
CA ALA A 392 5.45 6.10 -30.19
C ALA A 392 4.83 5.33 -31.35
N ILE A 393 5.63 4.45 -31.96
CA ILE A 393 5.23 3.59 -33.07
C ILE A 393 5.80 2.17 -32.86
N ASP A 394 4.98 1.15 -33.10
CA ASP A 394 5.38 -0.27 -33.07
C ASP A 394 6.08 -0.67 -31.75
N SER A 395 5.61 -0.15 -30.62
CA SER A 395 6.34 -0.21 -29.34
C SER A 395 5.49 -0.74 -28.19
N ILE A 396 6.16 -1.32 -27.19
CA ILE A 396 5.56 -1.74 -25.91
C ILE A 396 6.01 -0.75 -24.84
N ILE A 397 5.05 -0.09 -24.20
CA ILE A 397 5.34 0.97 -23.24
C ILE A 397 4.62 0.71 -21.92
N THR A 398 5.40 0.59 -20.86
CA THR A 398 4.90 0.49 -19.49
C THR A 398 5.13 1.81 -18.76
N ILE A 399 4.08 2.40 -18.21
CA ILE A 399 4.15 3.67 -17.46
C ILE A 399 3.67 3.44 -16.04
N THR A 400 4.42 3.88 -15.04
CA THR A 400 4.03 3.79 -13.62
C THR A 400 4.28 5.10 -12.88
N GLY A 401 3.27 5.62 -12.19
CA GLY A 401 3.36 6.79 -11.31
C GLY A 401 3.91 8.05 -12.00
N SER A 402 3.67 8.20 -13.30
CA SER A 402 4.28 9.25 -14.13
C SER A 402 3.24 10.24 -14.65
N SER A 403 3.67 11.47 -14.93
CA SER A 403 2.82 12.53 -15.47
C SER A 403 3.21 12.84 -16.91
N ILE A 404 2.24 12.84 -17.82
CA ILE A 404 2.46 13.16 -19.24
C ILE A 404 1.51 14.29 -19.62
N LYS A 405 2.05 15.41 -20.12
CA LYS A 405 1.27 16.59 -20.45
C LYS A 405 1.66 17.18 -21.80
N GLY A 406 0.67 17.52 -22.61
CA GLY A 406 0.89 18.23 -23.87
C GLY A 406 -0.38 18.83 -24.45
N GLU A 407 -0.26 19.44 -25.63
CA GLU A 407 -1.44 19.75 -26.45
C GLU A 407 -2.10 18.45 -26.92
N ASN A 408 -1.29 17.53 -27.45
CA ASN A 408 -1.63 16.11 -27.65
C ASN A 408 -0.68 15.27 -26.79
N ALA A 409 -1.10 14.87 -25.58
CA ALA A 409 -0.14 14.39 -24.58
C ALA A 409 0.60 13.12 -25.02
N ILE A 410 -0.15 12.15 -25.56
CA ILE A 410 0.39 10.88 -26.08
C ILE A 410 -0.14 10.66 -27.50
N ILE A 411 0.76 10.40 -28.44
CA ILE A 411 0.46 9.94 -29.80
C ILE A 411 1.08 8.57 -29.97
N VAL A 412 0.26 7.55 -30.25
CA VAL A 412 0.70 6.15 -30.28
C VAL A 412 0.15 5.44 -31.51
N ASN A 413 0.97 4.64 -32.19
CA ASN A 413 0.56 3.93 -33.40
C ASN A 413 1.01 2.48 -33.32
N ASN A 414 0.07 1.52 -33.40
CA ASN A 414 0.36 0.09 -33.29
C ASN A 414 1.19 -0.25 -32.04
N CYS A 415 0.78 0.29 -30.90
CA CYS A 415 1.48 0.11 -29.62
C CYS A 415 0.65 -0.73 -28.63
N GLU A 416 1.33 -1.29 -27.62
CA GLU A 416 0.70 -1.77 -26.40
C GLU A 416 1.11 -0.86 -25.24
N LEU A 417 0.12 -0.24 -24.59
CA LEU A 417 0.37 0.65 -23.45
C LEU A 417 -0.21 0.04 -22.18
N ASP A 418 0.61 -0.03 -21.15
CA ASP A 418 0.18 -0.41 -19.80
C ASP A 418 0.53 0.74 -18.83
N ILE A 419 -0.50 1.46 -18.39
CA ILE A 419 -0.36 2.69 -17.61
C ILE A 419 -0.95 2.48 -16.21
N ALA A 420 -0.13 2.72 -15.19
CA ALA A 420 -0.46 2.53 -13.78
C ALA A 420 -0.22 3.82 -12.98
N GLY A 421 -1.24 4.42 -12.38
CA GLY A 421 -1.09 5.69 -11.64
C GLY A 421 -0.67 6.87 -12.52
N GLY A 422 -0.98 6.80 -13.82
CA GLY A 422 -0.62 7.85 -14.78
C GLY A 422 -1.49 9.09 -14.63
N LYS A 423 -0.89 10.27 -14.74
CA LYS A 423 -1.59 11.55 -14.89
C LYS A 423 -1.38 12.05 -16.32
N ILE A 424 -2.38 11.88 -17.17
CA ILE A 424 -2.28 12.21 -18.60
C ILE A 424 -3.15 13.42 -18.87
N GLN A 425 -2.54 14.51 -19.34
CA GLN A 425 -3.23 15.76 -19.58
C GLN A 425 -2.96 16.29 -20.99
N GLY A 426 -3.97 16.22 -21.85
CA GLY A 426 -4.04 16.87 -23.14
C GLY A 426 -4.77 18.21 -23.09
N ILE A 427 -4.42 19.16 -23.95
CA ILE A 427 -5.32 20.28 -24.26
C ILE A 427 -6.37 19.82 -25.25
N ASN A 428 -5.95 19.26 -26.39
CA ASN A 428 -6.84 18.76 -27.44
C ASN A 428 -7.18 17.28 -27.18
N SER A 429 -6.15 16.44 -27.04
CA SER A 429 -6.29 15.01 -26.74
C SER A 429 -5.28 14.57 -25.68
N ALA A 430 -5.73 13.76 -24.74
CA ALA A 430 -4.84 13.09 -23.81
C ALA A 430 -4.11 11.94 -24.52
N ILE A 431 -4.84 11.15 -25.32
CA ILE A 431 -4.24 10.08 -26.12
C ILE A 431 -4.89 10.05 -27.51
N GLN A 432 -4.04 9.99 -28.54
CA GLN A 432 -4.44 9.81 -29.93
C GLN A 432 -3.75 8.59 -30.54
N SER A 433 -4.46 7.85 -31.40
CA SER A 433 -3.90 6.76 -32.18
C SER A 433 -4.40 6.80 -33.62
N LEU A 434 -3.53 6.54 -34.61
CA LEU A 434 -3.89 6.36 -36.02
C LEU A 434 -4.06 4.89 -36.41
N TYR A 435 -3.89 3.96 -35.47
CA TYR A 435 -4.14 2.53 -35.67
C TYR A 435 -4.84 1.96 -34.44
N ASN A 436 -5.26 0.70 -34.49
CA ASN A 436 -5.79 0.05 -33.29
C ASN A 436 -4.66 -0.08 -32.24
N THR A 437 -4.80 0.62 -31.12
CA THR A 437 -3.82 0.59 -30.02
C THR A 437 -4.52 0.14 -28.76
N ARG A 438 -4.02 -0.92 -28.13
CA ARG A 438 -4.56 -1.42 -26.86
C ARG A 438 -3.91 -0.68 -25.70
N ILE A 439 -4.73 -0.14 -24.82
CA ILE A 439 -4.30 0.56 -23.61
C ILE A 439 -4.94 -0.09 -22.39
N LEU A 440 -4.11 -0.50 -21.44
CA LEU A 440 -4.51 -0.95 -20.13
C LEU A 440 -4.29 0.19 -19.12
N PHE A 441 -5.37 0.66 -18.50
CA PHE A 441 -5.30 1.66 -17.44
C PHE A 441 -5.51 1.03 -16.07
N SER A 442 -4.65 1.40 -15.13
CA SER A 442 -4.80 1.11 -13.70
C SER A 442 -4.74 2.42 -12.91
N VAL A 443 -5.87 2.90 -12.40
CA VAL A 443 -5.95 4.11 -11.55
C VAL A 443 -5.28 5.32 -12.20
N CYS A 444 -5.67 5.62 -13.45
CA CYS A 444 -5.08 6.72 -14.21
C CYS A 444 -6.03 7.92 -14.27
N LYS A 445 -5.54 9.11 -13.95
CA LYS A 445 -6.29 10.36 -14.18
C LYS A 445 -6.01 10.84 -15.58
N VAL A 446 -7.05 10.90 -16.41
CA VAL A 446 -6.94 11.36 -17.80
C VAL A 446 -7.81 12.60 -17.97
N LYS A 447 -7.22 13.65 -18.55
CA LYS A 447 -7.86 14.95 -18.77
C LYS A 447 -7.57 15.46 -20.18
N SER A 448 -8.61 15.83 -20.90
CA SER A 448 -8.59 16.45 -22.24
C SER A 448 -9.82 17.36 -22.40
N MET A 449 -10.06 17.91 -23.59
CA MET A 449 -11.36 18.52 -23.92
C MET A 449 -12.51 17.51 -23.95
N LEU A 450 -12.22 16.20 -24.10
CA LEU A 450 -13.21 15.14 -24.30
C LEU A 450 -13.51 14.39 -23.00
N THR A 451 -12.58 14.36 -22.05
CA THR A 451 -12.73 13.62 -20.79
C THR A 451 -12.05 14.30 -19.62
N ASP A 452 -12.57 14.11 -18.41
CA ASP A 452 -11.92 14.47 -17.15
C ASP A 452 -12.31 13.46 -16.07
N ARG A 453 -11.82 12.22 -16.19
CA ARG A 453 -12.19 11.11 -15.30
C ARG A 453 -11.02 10.21 -14.97
N TYR A 454 -11.25 9.28 -14.05
CA TYR A 454 -10.34 8.19 -13.80
C TYR A 454 -10.62 7.02 -14.74
N PHE A 455 -9.56 6.36 -15.21
CA PHE A 455 -9.59 5.16 -16.04
C PHE A 455 -8.96 3.99 -15.26
N HIS A 456 -9.70 2.89 -15.20
CA HIS A 456 -9.31 1.61 -14.62
C HIS A 456 -9.93 0.49 -15.47
N GLU A 457 -9.50 0.39 -16.72
CA GLU A 457 -10.14 -0.42 -17.76
C GLU A 457 -9.17 -0.71 -18.92
N ILE A 458 -9.57 -1.58 -19.84
CA ILE A 458 -8.88 -1.80 -21.12
C ILE A 458 -9.63 -1.07 -22.22
N LEU A 459 -8.93 -0.27 -23.00
CA LEU A 459 -9.47 0.44 -24.15
C LEU A 459 -8.68 0.09 -25.41
N ASN A 460 -9.40 0.06 -26.53
CA ASN A 460 -8.82 0.10 -27.87
C ASN A 460 -9.06 1.50 -28.43
N VAL A 461 -7.99 2.23 -28.73
CA VAL A 461 -8.09 3.57 -29.32
C VAL A 461 -8.04 3.42 -30.84
N TYR A 462 -9.07 3.97 -31.51
CA TYR A 462 -9.21 3.93 -32.96
C TYR A 462 -8.91 5.28 -33.62
N ILE A 463 -8.73 5.25 -34.94
CA ILE A 463 -8.22 6.32 -35.82
C ILE A 463 -8.98 7.66 -35.69
N ASN A 464 -10.19 7.68 -35.12
CA ASN A 464 -11.03 8.88 -34.98
C ASN A 464 -11.68 9.03 -33.59
N GLU A 465 -11.20 8.29 -32.58
CA GLU A 465 -11.78 8.32 -31.22
C GLU A 465 -10.69 8.64 -30.19
N PRO A 466 -10.15 9.88 -30.18
CA PRO A 466 -9.18 10.30 -29.18
C PRO A 466 -9.81 10.37 -27.78
N ILE A 467 -8.95 10.18 -26.77
CA ILE A 467 -9.31 10.27 -25.34
C ILE A 467 -8.99 11.66 -24.81
#